data_AF-A0A1M4VXP3-F1
#
_entry.id   AF-A0A1M4VXP3-F1
#
_cell.length_a   1.000
_cell.length_b   1.000
_cell.length_c   1.000
_cell.angle_alpha   90.00
_cell.angle_beta   90.00
_cell.angle_gamma   90.00
#
_symmetry.space_group_name_H-M   'P 1'
#
loop_
_entity.id
_entity.type
_entity.pdbx_description
1 polymer ?
#
loop_
_entity_poly.entity_id
_entity_poly.type
_entity_poly.pdbx_seq_one_letter_code
_entity_poly.pdbx_strand_id
1 'polypeptide(L)'
;MAIQNRRGDYARFDPQKLLPGEWAIVLTGDSNAADGMACYMCFSPGVVKRMATYQDMVENMGKLSADVVKQVMEEFAAAMTAATAAANTAASEASTAAGTASQEAANAASQASAANTAATGANAAIQRINNKLEEMETAGPVLQSEKGRANGVAALDSSAKVPAAQIPGTINAATAAKLTAAKTIDGIDFDGSANINHFCICSTASATAAKTASLSGFKLSTGARAMVKFTYGCTAANPTLNINGTGAKAIYYKGAAVPAGYISPNMFVEMMYDGTQYCITGDIQHVNAPLTGFVKGSQTGDVAAADTYTSAFSKILNAISGKVDVELVSANGGKCWKFSNGLAIAVMWKNVSFTTSIAWTNSSLYYAVINGLGNMPITFKDIQYRNITLDSTGAYWLCWNDGGMNAWAGSVYPISPNKQTTAASGTFRCICIGTWK
;
A
#
# COMPACT_ATOMS: atom_id res chain seq x y z
N MET A 1 -48.82 -41.06 143.77
CA MET A 1 -49.32 -40.34 142.59
C MET A 1 -48.59 -40.85 141.36
N ALA A 2 -49.17 -41.83 140.66
CA ALA A 2 -48.69 -42.21 139.32
C ALA A 2 -49.57 -41.47 138.32
N ILE A 3 -49.04 -40.44 137.67
CA ILE A 3 -49.76 -39.74 136.60
C ILE A 3 -49.81 -40.69 135.41
N GLN A 4 -51.00 -41.21 135.08
CA GLN A 4 -51.21 -42.01 133.88
C GLN A 4 -51.45 -41.07 132.70
N ASN A 5 -50.41 -40.87 131.88
CA ASN A 5 -50.52 -40.12 130.63
C ASN A 5 -51.38 -40.88 129.61
N ARG A 6 -52.12 -40.14 128.77
CA ARG A 6 -52.93 -40.73 127.69
C ARG A 6 -51.99 -41.35 126.66
N ARG A 7 -52.26 -42.59 126.24
CA ARG A 7 -51.39 -43.32 125.32
C ARG A 7 -52.16 -44.17 124.30
N GLY A 8 -51.63 -44.30 123.09
CA GLY A 8 -52.26 -45.08 122.00
C GLY A 8 -51.73 -44.74 120.62
N ASP A 9 -52.38 -45.22 119.56
CA ASP A 9 -51.98 -44.95 118.17
C ASP A 9 -52.30 -43.50 117.75
N TYR A 10 -51.52 -42.96 116.82
CA TYR A 10 -51.67 -41.57 116.35
C TYR A 10 -53.05 -41.29 115.75
N ALA A 11 -53.67 -42.27 115.08
CA ALA A 11 -55.02 -42.11 114.53
C ALA A 11 -56.10 -41.82 115.59
N ARG A 12 -55.82 -42.12 116.87
CA ARG A 12 -56.70 -41.83 118.01
C ARG A 12 -56.23 -40.63 118.84
N PHE A 13 -55.11 -40.02 118.46
CA PHE A 13 -54.60 -38.82 119.09
C PHE A 13 -55.44 -37.61 118.65
N ASP A 14 -56.17 -37.02 119.60
CA ASP A 14 -57.04 -35.87 119.39
C ASP A 14 -56.53 -34.68 120.23
N PRO A 15 -55.82 -33.71 119.63
CA PRO A 15 -55.26 -32.56 120.33
C PRO A 15 -56.30 -31.70 121.05
N GLN A 16 -57.55 -31.69 120.58
CA GLN A 16 -58.61 -30.86 121.15
C GLN A 16 -59.15 -31.43 122.47
N LYS A 17 -58.92 -32.71 122.75
CA LYS A 17 -59.42 -33.40 123.94
C LYS A 17 -58.38 -33.55 125.06
N LEU A 18 -57.24 -32.88 124.93
CA LEU A 18 -56.19 -32.85 125.93
C LEU A 18 -56.33 -31.61 126.79
N LEU A 19 -56.04 -31.75 128.08
CA LEU A 19 -56.02 -30.64 129.02
C LEU A 19 -54.66 -29.93 129.02
N PRO A 20 -54.61 -28.61 129.33
CA PRO A 20 -53.36 -27.91 129.51
C PRO A 20 -52.42 -28.62 130.50
N GLY A 21 -51.17 -28.83 130.10
CA GLY A 21 -50.17 -29.57 130.89
C GLY A 21 -50.28 -31.10 130.80
N GLU A 22 -51.28 -31.66 130.12
CA GLU A 22 -51.41 -33.10 129.87
C GLU A 22 -50.37 -33.55 128.83
N TRP A 23 -49.75 -34.70 129.10
CA TRP A 23 -48.83 -35.37 128.18
C TRP A 23 -49.56 -36.52 127.49
N ALA A 24 -49.41 -36.60 126.16
CA ALA A 24 -49.93 -37.69 125.36
C ALA A 24 -48.78 -38.43 124.69
N ILE A 25 -48.78 -39.75 124.84
CA ILE A 25 -47.73 -40.64 124.35
C ILE A 25 -48.31 -41.45 123.19
N VAL A 26 -47.85 -41.13 121.97
CA VAL A 26 -48.20 -41.86 120.77
C VAL A 26 -47.27 -43.06 120.64
N LEU A 27 -47.85 -44.25 120.57
CA LEU A 27 -47.10 -45.51 120.59
C LEU A 27 -46.85 -46.08 119.20
N THR A 28 -47.66 -45.74 118.19
CA THR A 28 -47.45 -46.11 116.79
C THR A 28 -48.12 -45.12 115.84
N GLY A 29 -47.62 -45.06 114.60
CA GLY A 29 -48.32 -44.45 113.46
C GLY A 29 -48.26 -42.93 113.35
N ASP A 30 -47.42 -42.21 114.12
CA ASP A 30 -47.18 -40.79 113.87
C ASP A 30 -46.29 -40.60 112.64
N SER A 31 -46.84 -40.06 111.55
CA SER A 31 -46.12 -39.82 110.29
C SER A 31 -44.98 -38.80 110.40
N ASN A 32 -44.92 -38.03 111.49
CA ASN A 32 -43.89 -37.04 111.70
C ASN A 32 -42.64 -37.62 112.37
N ALA A 33 -42.72 -38.82 112.96
CA ALA A 33 -41.62 -39.52 113.64
C ALA A 33 -41.23 -40.76 112.82
N ALA A 34 -39.92 -41.00 112.62
CA ALA A 34 -39.47 -42.10 111.75
C ALA A 34 -39.84 -43.50 112.27
N ASP A 35 -39.95 -43.68 113.59
CA ASP A 35 -40.37 -44.92 114.25
C ASP A 35 -41.88 -44.96 114.56
N GLY A 36 -42.61 -43.90 114.21
CA GLY A 36 -44.04 -43.75 114.46
C GLY A 36 -44.41 -43.46 115.92
N MET A 37 -43.43 -43.25 116.80
CA MET A 37 -43.61 -42.97 118.22
C MET A 37 -43.36 -41.50 118.52
N ALA A 38 -44.18 -40.89 119.37
CA ALA A 38 -44.01 -39.48 119.71
C ALA A 38 -44.58 -39.13 121.08
N CYS A 39 -44.04 -38.06 121.65
CA CYS A 39 -44.54 -37.50 122.90
C CYS A 39 -44.99 -36.06 122.65
N TYR A 40 -46.24 -35.76 123.01
CA TYR A 40 -46.84 -34.45 122.84
C TYR A 40 -47.19 -33.84 124.19
N MET A 41 -46.85 -32.57 124.38
CA MET A 41 -47.27 -31.79 125.52
C MET A 41 -48.35 -30.80 125.08
N CYS A 42 -49.49 -30.82 125.77
CA CYS A 42 -50.59 -29.90 125.53
C CYS A 42 -50.36 -28.59 126.29
N PHE A 43 -50.41 -27.45 125.60
CA PHE A 43 -50.38 -26.12 126.22
C PHE A 43 -51.80 -25.58 126.43
N SER A 44 -52.72 -25.94 125.52
CA SER A 44 -54.16 -25.69 125.60
C SER A 44 -54.89 -26.62 124.62
N PRO A 45 -56.21 -26.86 124.76
CA PRO A 45 -56.96 -27.71 123.84
C PRO A 45 -56.71 -27.32 122.37
N GLY A 46 -56.18 -28.25 121.58
CA GLY A 46 -55.81 -28.06 120.17
C GLY A 46 -54.37 -27.58 119.93
N VAL A 47 -53.67 -27.08 120.96
CA VAL A 47 -52.28 -26.59 120.86
C VAL A 47 -51.36 -27.56 121.57
N VAL A 48 -50.83 -28.51 120.79
CA VAL A 48 -49.85 -29.50 121.25
C VAL A 48 -48.50 -29.25 120.59
N LYS A 49 -47.42 -29.47 121.33
CA LYS A 49 -46.06 -29.49 120.78
C LYS A 49 -45.48 -30.89 120.92
N ARG A 50 -44.89 -31.37 119.84
CA ARG A 50 -44.15 -32.63 119.85
C ARG A 50 -42.78 -32.40 120.47
N MET A 51 -42.41 -33.25 121.41
CA MET A 51 -41.04 -33.34 121.91
C MET A 51 -40.21 -34.06 120.86
N ALA A 52 -39.22 -33.38 120.30
CA ALA A 52 -38.28 -33.99 119.37
C ALA A 52 -37.45 -35.03 120.12
N THR A 53 -37.39 -36.25 119.59
CA THR A 53 -36.47 -37.27 120.09
C THR A 53 -35.05 -36.99 119.59
N TYR A 54 -34.05 -37.64 120.18
CA TYR A 54 -32.68 -37.58 119.66
C TYR A 54 -32.61 -38.06 118.21
N GLN A 55 -33.40 -39.08 117.83
CA GLN A 55 -33.43 -39.62 116.48
C GLN A 55 -34.00 -38.61 115.47
N ASP A 56 -35.06 -37.88 115.83
CA ASP A 56 -35.59 -36.78 115.00
C ASP A 56 -34.55 -35.68 114.79
N MET A 57 -33.77 -35.35 115.83
CA MET A 57 -32.69 -34.37 115.71
C MET A 57 -31.58 -34.86 114.79
N VAL A 58 -31.19 -36.13 114.88
CA VAL A 58 -30.19 -36.75 113.99
C VAL A 58 -30.65 -36.73 112.54
N GLU A 59 -31.92 -37.03 112.26
CA GLU A 59 -32.46 -36.99 110.89
C GLU A 59 -32.52 -35.55 110.33
N ASN A 60 -32.97 -34.59 111.15
CA ASN A 60 -32.97 -33.17 110.76
C ASN A 60 -31.54 -32.64 110.54
N MET A 61 -30.58 -33.06 111.36
CA MET A 61 -29.16 -32.77 111.14
C MET A 61 -28.66 -33.41 109.84
N GLY A 62 -29.08 -34.63 109.51
CA GLY A 62 -28.77 -35.29 108.24
C GLY A 62 -29.29 -34.51 107.03
N LYS A 63 -30.57 -34.09 107.04
CA LYS A 63 -31.16 -33.27 105.96
C LYS A 63 -30.49 -31.91 105.84
N LEU A 64 -30.29 -31.21 106.96
CA LEU A 64 -29.57 -29.94 106.99
C LEU A 64 -28.15 -30.09 106.45
N SER A 65 -27.45 -31.17 106.81
CA SER A 65 -26.11 -31.44 106.28
C SER A 65 -26.11 -31.70 104.77
N ALA A 66 -27.12 -32.39 104.24
CA ALA A 66 -27.27 -32.64 102.80
C ALA A 66 -27.58 -31.35 102.03
N ASP A 67 -28.46 -30.49 102.56
CA ASP A 67 -28.80 -29.21 101.94
C ASP A 67 -27.62 -28.24 101.96
N VAL A 68 -26.88 -28.15 103.08
CA VAL A 68 -25.65 -27.35 103.18
C VAL A 68 -24.59 -27.87 102.21
N VAL A 69 -24.39 -29.19 102.13
CA VAL A 69 -23.46 -29.79 101.16
C VAL A 69 -23.89 -29.45 99.74
N LYS A 70 -25.17 -29.57 99.41
CA LYS A 70 -25.68 -29.23 98.07
C LYS A 70 -25.45 -27.75 97.72
N GLN A 71 -25.77 -26.83 98.63
CA GLN A 71 -25.55 -25.41 98.42
C GLN A 71 -24.06 -25.10 98.22
N VAL A 72 -23.19 -25.66 99.07
CA VAL A 72 -21.73 -25.48 98.95
C VAL A 72 -21.21 -26.04 97.61
N MET A 73 -21.71 -27.19 97.15
CA MET A 73 -21.30 -27.78 95.87
C MET A 73 -21.79 -26.95 94.67
N GLU A 74 -23.00 -26.39 94.72
CA GLU A 74 -23.53 -25.50 93.68
C GLU A 74 -22.74 -24.18 93.61
N GLU A 75 -22.46 -23.56 94.76
CA GLU A 75 -21.61 -22.35 94.84
C GLU A 75 -20.19 -22.63 94.33
N PHE A 76 -19.60 -23.77 94.71
CA PHE A 76 -18.28 -24.19 94.24
C PHE A 76 -18.26 -24.43 92.73
N ALA A 77 -19.27 -25.11 92.18
CA ALA A 77 -19.39 -25.34 90.73
C ALA A 77 -19.53 -24.02 89.95
N ALA A 78 -20.30 -23.07 90.46
CA ALA A 78 -20.44 -21.74 89.87
C ALA A 78 -19.11 -20.97 89.89
N ALA A 79 -18.39 -20.98 91.01
CA ALA A 79 -17.07 -20.36 91.13
C ALA A 79 -16.05 -20.96 90.16
N MET A 80 -16.03 -22.30 90.03
CA MET A 80 -15.15 -23.00 89.09
C MET A 80 -15.48 -22.68 87.63
N THR A 81 -16.77 -22.57 87.29
CA THR A 81 -17.21 -22.18 85.96
C THR A 81 -16.77 -20.75 85.63
N ALA A 82 -16.94 -19.82 86.56
CA ALA A 82 -16.49 -18.43 86.40
C ALA A 82 -14.96 -18.32 86.27
N ALA A 83 -14.20 -19.07 87.07
CA ALA A 83 -12.74 -19.12 86.98
C ALA A 83 -12.27 -19.69 85.64
N THR A 84 -12.92 -20.75 85.15
CA THR A 84 -12.63 -21.34 83.83
C THR A 84 -12.93 -20.37 82.70
N ALA A 85 -14.07 -19.66 82.77
CA ALA A 85 -14.42 -18.63 81.80
C ALA A 85 -13.38 -17.49 81.78
N ALA A 86 -12.96 -17.00 82.96
CA ALA A 86 -11.92 -15.97 83.06
C ALA A 86 -10.57 -16.44 82.49
N ALA A 87 -10.17 -17.69 82.76
CA ALA A 87 -8.95 -18.26 82.20
C ALA A 87 -9.01 -18.37 80.67
N ASN A 88 -10.16 -18.78 80.11
CA ASN A 88 -10.37 -18.86 78.67
C ASN A 88 -10.35 -17.48 78.00
N THR A 89 -10.92 -16.46 78.65
CA THR A 89 -10.84 -15.06 78.18
C THR A 89 -9.39 -14.59 78.15
N ALA A 90 -8.64 -14.77 79.25
CA ALA A 90 -7.24 -14.38 79.32
C ALA A 90 -6.36 -15.12 78.28
N ALA A 91 -6.62 -16.40 78.03
CA ALA A 91 -5.93 -17.16 76.98
C ALA A 91 -6.23 -16.61 75.58
N SER A 92 -7.48 -16.23 75.32
CA SER A 92 -7.91 -15.65 74.04
C SER A 92 -7.30 -14.26 73.80
N GLU A 93 -7.26 -13.43 74.84
CA GLU A 93 -6.59 -12.12 74.83
C GLU A 93 -5.08 -12.27 74.57
N ALA A 94 -4.41 -13.22 75.24
CA ALA A 94 -3.00 -13.51 75.03
C ALA A 94 -2.72 -14.00 73.59
N SER A 95 -3.57 -14.88 73.05
CA SER A 95 -3.46 -15.33 71.65
C SER A 95 -3.62 -14.18 70.67
N THR A 96 -4.54 -13.25 70.94
CA THR A 96 -4.77 -12.07 70.12
C THR A 96 -3.55 -11.14 70.16
N ALA A 97 -3.00 -10.89 71.36
CA ALA A 97 -1.80 -10.07 71.53
C ALA A 97 -0.58 -10.67 70.82
N ALA A 98 -0.40 -11.99 70.87
CA ALA A 98 0.66 -12.70 70.14
C ALA A 98 0.49 -12.58 68.62
N GLY A 99 -0.75 -12.65 68.12
CA GLY A 99 -1.08 -12.41 66.72
C GLY A 99 -0.72 -10.99 66.27
N THR A 100 -1.09 -9.98 67.06
CA THR A 100 -0.75 -8.57 66.80
C THR A 100 0.77 -8.36 66.78
N ALA A 101 1.49 -8.88 67.77
CA ALA A 101 2.95 -8.78 67.83
C ALA A 101 3.64 -9.44 66.62
N SER A 102 3.12 -10.58 66.16
CA SER A 102 3.62 -11.26 64.97
C SER A 102 3.39 -10.44 63.70
N GLN A 103 2.21 -9.81 63.58
CA GLN A 103 1.90 -8.93 62.45
C GLN A 103 2.76 -7.66 62.45
N GLU A 104 3.00 -7.06 63.61
CA GLU A 104 3.89 -5.90 63.75
C GLU A 104 5.33 -6.24 63.38
N ALA A 105 5.82 -7.41 63.79
CA ALA A 105 7.15 -7.90 63.39
C ALA A 105 7.25 -8.11 61.86
N ALA A 106 6.21 -8.67 61.23
CA ALA A 106 6.16 -8.83 59.78
C ALA A 106 6.12 -7.49 59.03
N ASN A 107 5.38 -6.52 59.56
CA ASN A 107 5.32 -5.15 59.02
C ASN A 107 6.69 -4.47 59.12
N ALA A 108 7.39 -4.62 60.25
CA ALA A 108 8.74 -4.08 60.44
C ALA A 108 9.76 -4.70 59.47
N ALA A 109 9.70 -6.02 59.26
CA ALA A 109 10.56 -6.71 58.29
C ALA A 109 10.34 -6.25 56.85
N SER A 110 9.07 -6.00 56.48
CA SER A 110 8.69 -5.48 55.17
C SER A 110 9.24 -4.06 54.95
N GLN A 111 9.12 -3.20 55.97
CA GLN A 111 9.67 -1.84 55.94
C GLN A 111 11.20 -1.83 55.83
N ALA A 112 11.89 -2.72 56.56
CA ALA A 112 13.34 -2.87 56.46
C ALA A 112 13.79 -3.30 55.04
N SER A 113 13.05 -4.22 54.42
CA SER A 113 13.33 -4.67 53.04
C SER A 113 13.12 -3.54 52.02
N ALA A 114 12.07 -2.73 52.19
CA ALA A 114 11.83 -1.54 51.37
C ALA A 114 12.95 -0.50 51.52
N ALA A 115 13.40 -0.25 52.76
CA ALA A 115 14.52 0.66 53.02
C ALA A 115 15.82 0.18 52.36
N ASN A 116 16.12 -1.13 52.42
CA ASN A 116 17.30 -1.70 51.79
C ASN A 116 17.24 -1.61 50.24
N THR A 117 16.05 -1.79 49.67
CA THR A 117 15.81 -1.60 48.23
C THR A 117 16.06 -0.15 47.82
N ALA A 118 15.55 0.82 48.60
CA ALA A 118 15.77 2.25 48.36
C ALA A 118 17.26 2.63 48.45
N ALA A 119 17.98 2.10 49.46
CA ALA A 119 19.42 2.32 49.61
C ALA A 119 20.21 1.76 48.40
N THR A 120 19.85 0.57 47.92
CA THR A 120 20.46 -0.03 46.73
C THR A 120 20.22 0.82 45.49
N GLY A 121 19.00 1.34 45.30
CA GLY A 121 18.66 2.25 44.21
C GLY A 121 19.44 3.57 44.24
N ALA A 122 19.62 4.16 45.43
CA ALA A 122 20.42 5.36 45.62
C ALA A 122 21.89 5.11 45.27
N ASN A 123 22.47 3.98 45.71
CA ASN A 123 23.85 3.62 45.38
C ASN A 123 24.06 3.44 43.87
N ALA A 124 23.11 2.83 43.16
CA ALA A 124 23.16 2.70 41.71
C ALA A 124 23.10 4.08 40.99
N ALA A 125 22.30 5.02 41.52
CA ALA A 125 22.25 6.38 40.98
C ALA A 125 23.59 7.12 41.17
N ILE A 126 24.22 6.98 42.33
CA ILE A 126 25.55 7.54 42.61
C ILE A 126 26.59 7.00 41.62
N GLN A 127 26.59 5.69 41.35
CA GLN A 127 27.50 5.09 40.36
C GLN A 127 27.30 5.67 38.95
N ARG A 128 26.04 5.86 38.51
CA ARG A 128 25.76 6.49 37.20
C ARG A 128 26.32 7.91 37.11
N ILE A 129 26.20 8.68 38.19
CA ILE A 129 26.74 10.04 38.25
C ILE A 129 28.27 10.02 38.19
N ASN A 130 28.91 9.13 38.96
CA ASN A 130 30.37 9.00 38.96
C ASN A 130 30.91 8.59 37.59
N ASN A 131 30.31 7.58 36.94
CA ASN A 131 30.69 7.19 35.58
C ASN A 131 30.54 8.35 34.60
N LYS A 132 29.47 9.16 34.75
CA LYS A 132 29.27 10.32 33.87
C LYS A 132 30.31 11.41 34.10
N LEU A 133 30.75 11.58 35.34
CA LEU A 133 31.82 12.51 35.68
C LEU A 133 33.15 12.07 35.07
N GLU A 134 33.50 10.78 35.14
CA GLU A 134 34.70 10.21 34.51
C GLU A 134 34.70 10.39 32.97
N GLU A 135 33.54 10.17 32.33
CA GLU A 135 33.37 10.45 30.89
C GLU A 135 33.63 11.93 30.56
N MET A 136 33.15 12.85 31.40
CA MET A 136 33.33 14.29 31.22
C MET A 136 34.79 14.73 31.44
N GLU A 137 35.47 14.14 32.43
CA GLU A 137 36.89 14.39 32.68
C GLU A 137 37.76 13.92 31.51
N THR A 138 37.44 12.75 30.94
CA THR A 138 38.16 12.19 29.78
C THR A 138 37.94 13.00 28.51
N ALA A 139 36.72 13.48 28.26
CA ALA A 139 36.39 14.28 27.08
C ALA A 139 37.05 15.67 27.09
N GLY A 140 37.34 16.21 28.28
CA GLY A 140 37.88 17.56 28.45
C GLY A 140 36.86 18.67 28.13
N PRO A 141 37.06 19.89 28.63
CA PRO A 141 36.22 21.02 28.27
C PRO A 141 36.52 21.48 26.83
N VAL A 142 35.48 21.79 26.05
CA VAL A 142 35.66 22.57 24.81
C VAL A 142 36.14 23.96 25.21
N LEU A 143 37.41 24.25 24.92
CA LEU A 143 38.01 25.53 25.30
C LEU A 143 37.38 26.65 24.45
N GLN A 144 37.17 27.83 25.05
CA GLN A 144 36.63 28.97 24.31
C GLN A 144 37.54 29.39 23.13
N SER A 145 38.83 29.06 23.20
CA SER A 145 39.80 29.22 22.11
C SER A 145 39.59 28.28 20.92
N GLU A 146 38.82 27.20 21.09
CA GLU A 146 38.49 26.24 20.03
C GLU A 146 37.17 26.60 19.33
N LYS A 147 36.37 27.48 19.94
CA LYS A 147 35.12 27.98 19.36
C LYS A 147 35.39 28.99 18.26
N GLY A 148 34.89 28.67 17.09
CA GLY A 148 34.86 29.59 15.97
C GLY A 148 36.21 29.89 15.31
N ARG A 149 37.16 28.97 15.42
CA ARG A 149 38.37 28.94 14.60
C ARG A 149 38.20 27.99 13.41
N ALA A 150 38.98 28.21 12.35
CA ALA A 150 39.09 27.24 11.26
C ALA A 150 39.53 25.87 11.81
N ASN A 151 38.85 24.79 11.40
CA ASN A 151 39.01 23.43 11.93
C ASN A 151 38.70 23.26 13.44
N GLY A 152 38.11 24.27 14.10
CA GLY A 152 37.64 24.19 15.48
C GLY A 152 36.17 23.79 15.59
N VAL A 153 35.55 24.01 16.75
CA VAL A 153 34.12 23.78 16.91
C VAL A 153 33.34 24.92 16.26
N ALA A 154 32.34 24.57 15.45
CA ALA A 154 31.55 25.54 14.71
C ALA A 154 30.73 26.42 15.66
N ALA A 155 30.79 27.74 15.47
CA ALA A 155 29.84 28.68 16.05
C ALA A 155 28.84 29.11 14.97
N LEU A 156 27.58 29.32 15.34
CA LEU A 156 26.57 29.83 14.42
C LEU A 156 26.54 31.36 14.48
N ASP A 157 26.36 32.00 13.33
CA ASP A 157 26.04 33.41 13.22
C ASP A 157 24.56 33.69 13.53
N SER A 158 24.16 34.96 13.45
CA SER A 158 22.78 35.42 13.67
C SER A 158 21.76 34.83 12.69
N SER A 159 22.21 34.20 11.60
CA SER A 159 21.38 33.53 10.60
C SER A 159 21.44 32.00 10.72
N ALA A 160 21.95 31.48 11.84
CA ALA A 160 22.14 30.06 12.09
C ALA A 160 23.04 29.36 11.05
N LYS A 161 24.03 30.09 10.50
CA LYS A 161 25.05 29.54 9.58
C LYS A 161 26.44 29.58 10.22
N VAL A 162 27.34 28.72 9.77
CA VAL A 162 28.75 28.76 10.18
C VAL A 162 29.44 29.93 9.47
N PRO A 163 30.06 30.89 10.18
CA PRO A 163 30.79 31.97 9.56
C PRO A 163 31.88 31.47 8.62
N ALA A 164 32.04 32.11 7.47
CA ALA A 164 33.04 31.72 6.45
C ALA A 164 34.48 31.64 7.00
N ALA A 165 34.83 32.46 8.00
CA ALA A 165 36.13 32.43 8.66
C ALA A 165 36.45 31.11 9.40
N GLN A 166 35.44 30.28 9.68
CA GLN A 166 35.56 28.98 10.33
C GLN A 166 35.62 27.82 9.34
N ILE A 167 35.24 28.09 8.09
CA ILE A 167 35.29 27.12 7.00
C ILE A 167 36.72 27.15 6.44
N PRO A 168 37.40 25.99 6.31
CA PRO A 168 38.73 25.95 5.70
C PRO A 168 38.69 26.59 4.30
N GLY A 169 39.66 27.45 4.00
CA GLY A 169 39.69 28.23 2.75
C GLY A 169 39.74 27.39 1.45
N THR A 170 39.85 26.07 1.56
CA THR A 170 39.71 25.12 0.46
C THR A 170 38.26 24.80 0.09
N ILE A 171 37.29 25.13 0.95
CA ILE A 171 35.86 24.89 0.74
C ILE A 171 35.15 26.23 0.57
N ASN A 172 35.32 26.85 -0.59
CA ASN A 172 34.60 28.08 -0.92
C ASN A 172 33.29 27.74 -1.66
N ALA A 173 32.28 27.30 -0.91
CA ALA A 173 30.97 26.91 -1.44
C ALA A 173 30.01 28.10 -1.69
N ALA A 174 30.46 29.34 -1.47
CA ALA A 174 29.62 30.54 -1.56
C ALA A 174 29.30 30.96 -3.01
N THR A 175 30.07 30.49 -4.00
CA THR A 175 29.82 30.66 -5.43
C THR A 175 30.26 29.40 -6.19
N ALA A 176 29.66 29.09 -7.34
CA ALA A 176 30.11 27.96 -8.17
C ALA A 176 31.58 28.18 -8.55
N ALA A 177 32.49 27.38 -7.98
CA ALA A 177 33.91 27.46 -8.27
C ALA A 177 34.16 27.14 -9.76
N LYS A 178 35.08 27.87 -10.38
CA LYS A 178 35.56 27.53 -11.72
C LYS A 178 36.14 26.11 -11.70
N LEU A 179 35.91 25.33 -12.76
CA LEU A 179 36.53 24.02 -12.92
C LEU A 179 38.06 24.20 -13.00
N THR A 180 38.82 23.46 -12.19
CA THR A 180 40.30 23.52 -12.17
C THR A 180 40.92 23.18 -13.52
N ALA A 181 40.26 22.30 -14.29
CA ALA A 181 40.58 22.01 -15.67
C ALA A 181 39.32 22.17 -16.51
N ALA A 182 39.38 23.05 -17.53
CA ALA A 182 38.27 23.26 -18.45
C ALA A 182 37.86 21.93 -19.13
N LYS A 183 36.56 21.74 -19.33
CA LYS A 183 36.01 20.60 -20.05
C LYS A 183 35.38 21.08 -21.34
N THR A 184 35.73 20.44 -22.44
CA THR A 184 35.17 20.77 -23.75
C THR A 184 33.73 20.22 -23.84
N ILE A 185 32.76 21.11 -24.02
CA ILE A 185 31.34 20.79 -24.21
C ILE A 185 30.99 21.16 -25.65
N ASP A 186 30.68 20.15 -26.47
CA ASP A 186 30.33 20.32 -27.89
C ASP A 186 31.38 21.11 -28.70
N GLY A 187 32.66 20.96 -28.35
CA GLY A 187 33.76 21.66 -29.01
C GLY A 187 34.11 23.02 -28.40
N ILE A 188 33.51 23.46 -27.29
CA ILE A 188 33.85 24.72 -26.60
C ILE A 188 34.28 24.43 -25.16
N ASP A 189 35.43 24.95 -24.75
CA ASP A 189 35.91 24.77 -23.37
C ASP A 189 35.05 25.56 -22.36
N PHE A 190 34.58 24.87 -21.32
CA PHE A 190 33.85 25.44 -20.21
C PHE A 190 34.59 25.20 -18.89
N ASP A 191 34.84 26.28 -18.17
CA ASP A 191 35.39 26.27 -16.81
C ASP A 191 34.50 27.01 -15.80
N GLY A 192 33.32 27.49 -16.21
CA GLY A 192 32.44 28.30 -15.37
C GLY A 192 32.83 29.79 -15.24
N SER A 193 33.83 30.28 -15.98
CA SER A 193 34.25 31.69 -15.94
C SER A 193 33.38 32.64 -16.76
N ALA A 194 32.74 32.14 -17.81
CA ALA A 194 31.85 32.88 -18.69
C ALA A 194 30.83 31.94 -19.34
N ASN A 195 29.77 32.51 -19.90
CA ASN A 195 28.82 31.75 -20.72
C ASN A 195 29.52 31.26 -22.00
N ILE A 196 29.24 30.01 -22.39
CA ILE A 196 29.60 29.47 -23.70
C ILE A 196 28.44 29.66 -24.68
N ASN A 197 28.75 29.82 -25.97
CA ASN A 197 27.75 29.99 -27.02
C ASN A 197 27.99 28.94 -28.09
N HIS A 198 26.98 28.16 -28.48
CA HIS A 198 27.08 27.19 -29.59
C HIS A 198 26.54 27.73 -30.91
N PHE A 199 26.36 29.05 -31.00
CA PHE A 199 25.71 29.70 -32.13
C PHE A 199 26.68 30.60 -32.91
N CYS A 200 26.68 30.47 -34.23
CA CYS A 200 27.39 31.38 -35.12
C CYS A 200 26.61 31.68 -36.41
N ILE A 201 27.04 32.73 -37.11
CA ILE A 201 26.45 33.16 -38.39
C ILE A 201 27.43 32.86 -39.51
N CYS A 202 26.92 32.24 -40.58
CA CYS A 202 27.60 32.12 -41.87
C CYS A 202 27.00 33.16 -42.83
N SER A 203 27.82 34.14 -43.23
CA SER A 203 27.46 35.21 -44.17
C SER A 203 28.06 35.00 -45.57
N THR A 204 28.59 33.82 -45.87
CA THR A 204 29.12 33.51 -47.21
C THR A 204 28.00 33.54 -48.26
N ALA A 205 28.28 34.10 -49.45
CA ALA A 205 27.33 34.17 -50.56
C ALA A 205 26.74 32.79 -50.93
N SER A 206 25.49 32.78 -51.40
CA SER A 206 24.70 31.55 -51.62
C SER A 206 25.37 30.56 -52.58
N ALA A 207 25.94 31.07 -53.68
CA ALA A 207 26.58 30.26 -54.72
C ALA A 207 27.98 29.71 -54.35
N THR A 208 28.58 30.17 -53.24
CA THR A 208 29.91 29.71 -52.82
C THR A 208 29.79 28.40 -52.03
N ALA A 209 30.45 27.32 -52.48
CA ALA A 209 30.43 26.02 -51.79
C ALA A 209 31.21 26.04 -50.46
N ALA A 210 32.32 26.78 -50.38
CA ALA A 210 33.11 26.94 -49.18
C ALA A 210 32.49 27.97 -48.23
N LYS A 211 31.86 27.49 -47.16
CA LYS A 211 31.19 28.30 -46.14
C LYS A 211 32.11 28.52 -44.94
N THR A 212 32.04 29.70 -44.35
CA THR A 212 32.82 30.07 -43.16
C THR A 212 31.93 30.66 -42.07
N ALA A 213 32.29 30.41 -40.81
CA ALA A 213 31.62 31.00 -39.65
C ALA A 213 32.62 31.20 -38.50
N SER A 214 32.30 32.11 -37.58
CA SER A 214 33.12 32.41 -36.40
C SER A 214 32.35 32.10 -35.12
N LEU A 215 32.93 31.26 -34.27
CA LEU A 215 32.36 30.81 -32.99
C LEU A 215 33.44 30.78 -31.91
N SER A 216 33.53 31.82 -31.08
CA SER A 216 34.63 31.97 -30.11
C SER A 216 34.88 30.70 -29.28
N GLY A 217 36.14 30.29 -29.15
CA GLY A 217 36.53 29.11 -28.38
C GLY A 217 36.24 27.75 -29.02
N PHE A 218 35.63 27.71 -30.21
CA PHE A 218 35.34 26.44 -30.89
C PHE A 218 36.61 25.69 -31.32
N LYS A 219 36.66 24.41 -30.97
CA LYS A 219 37.67 23.42 -31.28
C LYS A 219 37.03 22.27 -32.03
N LEU A 220 37.60 21.92 -33.18
CA LEU A 220 37.14 20.78 -33.95
C LEU A 220 37.60 19.47 -33.30
N SER A 221 36.64 18.70 -32.82
CA SER A 221 36.83 17.36 -32.27
C SER A 221 35.59 16.51 -32.56
N THR A 222 35.74 15.19 -32.62
CA THR A 222 34.60 14.29 -32.82
C THR A 222 33.54 14.55 -31.74
N GLY A 223 32.31 14.80 -32.16
CA GLY A 223 31.20 15.21 -31.31
C GLY A 223 31.03 16.72 -31.12
N ALA A 224 31.91 17.58 -31.68
CA ALA A 224 31.73 19.03 -31.60
C ALA A 224 30.45 19.47 -32.35
N ARG A 225 29.63 20.33 -31.73
CA ARG A 225 28.35 20.78 -32.29
C ARG A 225 28.35 22.30 -32.47
N ALA A 226 27.69 22.75 -33.53
CA ALA A 226 27.44 24.17 -33.75
C ALA A 226 26.07 24.38 -34.40
N MET A 227 25.34 25.38 -33.92
CA MET A 227 24.15 25.93 -34.55
C MET A 227 24.58 27.06 -35.48
N VAL A 228 24.44 26.85 -36.78
CA VAL A 228 24.87 27.82 -37.79
C VAL A 228 23.64 28.44 -38.46
N LYS A 229 23.50 29.77 -38.36
CA LYS A 229 22.56 30.50 -39.22
C LYS A 229 23.22 30.82 -40.55
N PHE A 230 22.69 30.28 -41.64
CA PHE A 230 23.12 30.63 -42.99
C PHE A 230 22.32 31.83 -43.50
N THR A 231 22.92 33.03 -43.50
CA THR A 231 22.23 34.26 -43.91
C THR A 231 21.69 34.17 -45.34
N TYR A 232 22.48 33.63 -46.28
CA TYR A 232 22.13 33.57 -47.70
C TYR A 232 21.82 32.15 -48.21
N GLY A 233 21.82 31.14 -47.33
CA GLY A 233 21.67 29.74 -47.71
C GLY A 233 22.84 29.18 -48.53
N CYS A 234 22.60 28.09 -49.26
CA CYS A 234 23.58 27.46 -50.14
C CYS A 234 22.93 26.87 -51.41
N THR A 235 23.25 27.44 -52.58
CA THR A 235 22.84 26.90 -53.90
C THR A 235 23.93 26.07 -54.58
N ALA A 236 25.14 26.01 -54.02
CA ALA A 236 26.17 25.08 -54.47
C ALA A 236 25.94 23.67 -53.92
N ALA A 237 26.27 22.65 -54.72
CA ALA A 237 26.31 21.25 -54.27
C ALA A 237 27.60 20.97 -53.48
N ASN A 238 27.54 19.98 -52.58
CA ASN A 238 28.67 19.53 -51.77
C ASN A 238 29.35 20.65 -50.95
N PRO A 239 28.60 21.45 -50.16
CA PRO A 239 29.20 22.54 -49.40
C PRO A 239 30.14 22.03 -48.31
N THR A 240 31.12 22.86 -47.96
CA THR A 240 32.03 22.65 -46.82
C THR A 240 31.87 23.77 -45.82
N LEU A 241 32.04 23.51 -44.53
CA LEU A 241 32.06 24.51 -43.47
C LEU A 241 33.43 24.57 -42.80
N ASN A 242 33.91 25.78 -42.53
CA ASN A 242 35.07 26.04 -41.69
C ASN A 242 34.67 26.99 -40.55
N ILE A 243 34.68 26.50 -39.31
CA ILE A 243 34.41 27.30 -38.11
C ILE A 243 35.75 27.68 -37.48
N ASN A 244 35.98 28.98 -37.24
CA ASN A 244 37.19 29.50 -36.58
C ASN A 244 38.53 29.07 -37.22
N GLY A 245 38.55 28.74 -38.51
CA GLY A 245 39.78 28.30 -39.16
C GLY A 245 40.26 26.91 -38.75
N THR A 246 39.40 26.09 -38.14
CA THR A 246 39.73 24.71 -37.72
C THR A 246 39.86 23.72 -38.89
N GLY A 247 39.58 24.18 -40.11
CA GLY A 247 39.70 23.42 -41.36
C GLY A 247 38.35 23.24 -42.04
N ALA A 248 38.33 23.29 -43.37
CA ALA A 248 37.11 23.08 -44.14
C ALA A 248 36.71 21.60 -44.13
N LYS A 249 35.49 21.30 -43.69
CA LYS A 249 34.93 19.95 -43.65
C LYS A 249 33.62 19.90 -44.41
N ALA A 250 33.35 18.81 -45.11
CA ALA A 250 32.12 18.66 -45.88
C ALA A 250 30.87 18.71 -44.98
N ILE A 251 29.74 19.09 -45.55
CA ILE A 251 28.45 19.16 -44.86
C ILE A 251 27.54 18.04 -45.37
N TYR A 252 27.08 17.19 -44.47
CA TYR A 252 26.31 15.97 -44.77
C TYR A 252 24.91 16.03 -44.15
N TYR A 253 23.94 15.47 -44.86
CA TYR A 253 22.58 15.24 -44.38
C TYR A 253 22.17 13.80 -44.72
N LYS A 254 21.72 13.05 -43.72
CA LYS A 254 21.33 11.62 -43.85
C LYS A 254 22.38 10.75 -44.57
N GLY A 255 23.66 10.98 -44.26
CA GLY A 255 24.78 10.18 -44.77
C GLY A 255 25.28 10.55 -46.18
N ALA A 256 24.73 11.59 -46.81
CA ALA A 256 25.21 12.09 -48.11
C ALA A 256 25.58 13.58 -48.02
N ALA A 257 26.47 14.03 -48.92
CA ALA A 257 26.78 15.45 -49.06
C ALA A 257 25.51 16.25 -49.39
N VAL A 258 25.36 17.41 -48.75
CA VAL A 258 24.15 18.24 -48.91
C VAL A 258 24.00 18.70 -50.37
N PRO A 259 22.84 18.42 -51.02
CA PRO A 259 22.59 18.91 -52.37
C PRO A 259 22.38 20.42 -52.44
N ALA A 260 22.50 20.97 -53.66
CA ALA A 260 22.21 22.37 -53.94
C ALA A 260 20.79 22.78 -53.47
N GLY A 261 20.68 23.90 -52.76
CA GLY A 261 19.39 24.51 -52.38
C GLY A 261 18.76 23.98 -51.09
N TYR A 262 19.31 22.94 -50.46
CA TYR A 262 18.75 22.36 -49.23
C TYR A 262 18.87 23.28 -48.01
N ILE A 263 19.95 24.06 -47.93
CA ILE A 263 20.11 25.08 -46.89
C ILE A 263 19.53 26.39 -47.41
N SER A 264 18.32 26.72 -46.97
CA SER A 264 17.62 27.94 -47.38
C SER A 264 18.19 29.20 -46.70
N PRO A 265 17.98 30.40 -47.28
CA PRO A 265 18.34 31.66 -46.61
C PRO A 265 17.71 31.80 -45.22
N ASN A 266 18.48 32.36 -44.28
CA ASN A 266 18.14 32.51 -42.87
C ASN A 266 17.85 31.21 -42.10
N MET A 267 18.17 30.04 -42.66
CA MET A 267 18.00 28.77 -41.97
C MET A 267 19.03 28.59 -40.85
N PHE A 268 18.56 28.15 -39.69
CA PHE A 268 19.40 27.66 -38.61
C PHE A 268 19.58 26.16 -38.80
N VAL A 269 20.83 25.73 -38.88
CA VAL A 269 21.20 24.33 -39.08
C VAL A 269 22.09 23.91 -37.92
N GLU A 270 21.61 22.95 -37.13
CA GLU A 270 22.44 22.31 -36.13
C GLU A 270 23.27 21.21 -36.79
N MET A 271 24.57 21.18 -36.50
CA MET A 271 25.52 20.28 -37.11
C MET A 271 26.45 19.70 -36.05
N MET A 272 26.81 18.42 -36.19
CA MET A 272 27.76 17.71 -35.33
C MET A 272 28.91 17.14 -36.18
N TYR A 273 30.15 17.33 -35.74
CA TYR A 273 31.32 16.78 -36.41
C TYR A 273 31.52 15.31 -36.04
N ASP A 274 31.45 14.40 -37.00
CA ASP A 274 31.55 12.95 -36.76
C ASP A 274 32.99 12.41 -36.70
N GLY A 275 33.98 13.30 -36.84
CA GLY A 275 35.40 12.94 -37.00
C GLY A 275 35.93 13.15 -38.41
N THR A 276 35.05 13.25 -39.41
CA THR A 276 35.40 13.46 -40.84
C THR A 276 34.66 14.65 -41.46
N GLN A 277 33.36 14.79 -41.21
CA GLN A 277 32.48 15.82 -41.78
C GLN A 277 31.50 16.40 -40.74
N TYR A 278 30.87 17.52 -41.09
CA TYR A 278 29.74 18.07 -40.32
C TYR A 278 28.44 17.42 -40.76
N CYS A 279 27.84 16.64 -39.87
CA CYS A 279 26.56 15.97 -40.07
C CYS A 279 25.44 16.84 -39.48
N ILE A 280 24.49 17.21 -40.32
CA ILE A 280 23.30 17.97 -39.90
C ILE A 280 22.46 17.07 -39.00
N THR A 281 22.12 17.59 -37.81
CA THR A 281 21.29 16.91 -36.83
C THR A 281 19.84 17.36 -36.97
N GLY A 282 18.92 16.40 -37.01
CA GLY A 282 17.51 16.64 -37.28
C GLY A 282 17.18 16.65 -38.77
N ASP A 283 15.91 16.83 -39.10
CA ASP A 283 15.45 16.91 -40.48
C ASP A 283 15.51 18.34 -41.00
N ILE A 284 16.13 18.52 -42.16
CA ILE A 284 15.93 19.72 -42.96
C ILE A 284 14.61 19.53 -43.68
N GLN A 285 13.63 20.36 -43.32
CA GLN A 285 12.41 20.54 -44.11
C GLN A 285 12.82 21.15 -45.45
N HIS A 286 13.14 20.30 -46.41
CA HIS A 286 12.83 20.63 -47.78
C HIS A 286 11.31 20.57 -47.85
N VAL A 287 10.65 21.70 -48.08
CA VAL A 287 9.24 21.68 -48.45
C VAL A 287 9.20 20.90 -49.77
N ASN A 288 8.98 19.60 -49.71
CA ASN A 288 8.37 18.89 -50.81
C ASN A 288 7.09 19.67 -51.04
N ALA A 289 7.03 20.44 -52.12
CA ALA A 289 5.83 21.14 -52.50
C ALA A 289 4.69 20.12 -52.33
N PRO A 290 3.69 20.40 -51.47
CA PRO A 290 2.56 19.49 -51.37
C PRO A 290 2.05 19.30 -52.79
N LEU A 291 1.64 18.08 -53.17
CA LEU A 291 0.96 17.84 -54.44
C LEU A 291 -0.41 18.55 -54.41
N THR A 292 -0.40 19.89 -54.42
CA THR A 292 -1.56 20.74 -54.60
C THR A 292 -1.72 20.96 -56.10
N GLY A 293 -2.92 20.65 -56.62
CA GLY A 293 -3.23 20.80 -58.05
C GLY A 293 -3.86 19.59 -58.74
N PHE A 294 -4.11 18.46 -58.06
CA PHE A 294 -4.84 17.36 -58.67
C PHE A 294 -6.35 17.57 -58.54
N VAL A 295 -6.91 18.31 -59.50
CA VAL A 295 -8.35 18.31 -59.81
C VAL A 295 -8.60 17.20 -60.83
N LYS A 296 -9.63 16.36 -60.63
CA LYS A 296 -10.02 15.29 -61.56
C LYS A 296 -10.20 15.84 -62.97
N GLY A 297 -9.34 15.42 -63.92
CA GLY A 297 -9.46 15.76 -65.34
C GLY A 297 -8.80 17.08 -65.76
N SER A 298 -7.89 17.64 -64.95
CA SER A 298 -7.26 18.94 -65.22
C SER A 298 -5.89 18.86 -65.89
N GLN A 299 -5.31 17.68 -66.15
CA GLN A 299 -4.02 17.56 -66.80
C GLN A 299 -4.04 16.69 -68.06
N THR A 300 -3.27 17.12 -69.08
CA THR A 300 -2.98 16.33 -70.28
C THR A 300 -2.29 15.04 -69.88
N GLY A 301 -2.97 13.89 -70.03
CA GLY A 301 -2.46 12.59 -69.60
C GLY A 301 -3.27 11.94 -68.46
N ASP A 302 -4.30 12.60 -67.94
CA ASP A 302 -5.23 12.01 -66.97
C ASP A 302 -5.95 10.77 -67.54
N VAL A 303 -6.40 9.91 -66.62
CA VAL A 303 -7.22 8.74 -66.97
C VAL A 303 -8.60 9.22 -67.42
N ALA A 304 -8.92 9.00 -68.69
CA ALA A 304 -10.19 9.35 -69.30
C ALA A 304 -11.17 8.16 -69.24
N ALA A 305 -12.47 8.45 -69.31
CA ALA A 305 -13.51 7.41 -69.32
C ALA A 305 -13.40 6.43 -70.51
N ALA A 306 -12.77 6.85 -71.61
CA ALA A 306 -12.53 6.04 -72.80
C ALA A 306 -11.21 5.25 -72.76
N ASP A 307 -10.35 5.46 -71.74
CA ASP A 307 -9.09 4.73 -71.66
C ASP A 307 -9.33 3.23 -71.45
N THR A 308 -8.63 2.41 -72.22
CA THR A 308 -8.59 0.98 -71.95
C THR A 308 -7.88 0.71 -70.62
N TYR A 309 -8.14 -0.46 -70.03
CA TYR A 309 -7.44 -0.96 -68.84
C TYR A 309 -5.92 -0.80 -68.94
N THR A 310 -5.34 -1.04 -70.12
CA THR A 310 -3.90 -0.91 -70.35
C THR A 310 -3.44 0.55 -70.40
N SER A 311 -4.20 1.42 -71.07
CA SER A 311 -3.90 2.84 -71.23
C SER A 311 -3.94 3.58 -69.90
N ALA A 312 -4.99 3.34 -69.10
CA ALA A 312 -5.17 3.95 -67.79
C ALA A 312 -4.02 3.59 -66.82
N PHE A 313 -3.62 2.32 -66.80
CA PHE A 313 -2.56 1.85 -65.90
C PHE A 313 -1.19 2.44 -66.25
N SER A 314 -0.91 2.61 -67.54
CA SER A 314 0.36 3.16 -68.03
C SER A 314 0.47 4.66 -67.71
N LYS A 315 -0.63 5.41 -67.82
CA LYS A 315 -0.69 6.83 -67.44
C LYS A 315 -0.42 7.04 -65.95
N ILE A 316 -1.06 6.23 -65.09
CA ILE A 316 -0.83 6.29 -63.64
C ILE A 316 0.62 5.95 -63.31
N LEU A 317 1.19 4.89 -63.92
CA LEU A 317 2.58 4.52 -63.69
C LEU A 317 3.55 5.64 -64.06
N ASN A 318 3.36 6.28 -65.23
CA ASN A 318 4.20 7.40 -65.65
C ASN A 318 4.08 8.61 -64.71
N ALA A 319 2.91 8.84 -64.11
CA ALA A 319 2.70 9.94 -63.17
C ALA A 319 3.39 9.72 -61.81
N ILE A 320 3.55 8.47 -61.39
CA ILE A 320 4.20 8.11 -60.12
C ILE A 320 5.69 7.76 -60.28
N SER A 321 6.11 7.37 -61.48
CA SER A 321 7.50 7.02 -61.80
C SER A 321 8.44 8.20 -61.56
N GLY A 322 9.54 7.96 -60.84
CA GLY A 322 10.51 9.00 -60.44
C GLY A 322 10.12 9.81 -59.20
N LYS A 323 8.91 9.60 -58.65
CA LYS A 323 8.50 10.16 -57.35
C LYS A 323 8.49 9.14 -56.23
N VAL A 324 8.25 7.88 -56.57
CA VAL A 324 8.32 6.71 -55.68
C VAL A 324 8.90 5.53 -56.48
N ASP A 325 9.70 4.68 -55.84
CA ASP A 325 10.18 3.45 -56.45
C ASP A 325 9.02 2.45 -56.59
N VAL A 326 8.60 2.20 -57.83
CA VAL A 326 7.46 1.33 -58.15
C VAL A 326 7.84 0.33 -59.23
N GLU A 327 7.57 -0.95 -58.98
CA GLU A 327 7.68 -2.06 -59.94
C GLU A 327 6.29 -2.42 -60.49
N LEU A 328 6.20 -2.60 -61.81
CA LEU A 328 5.00 -3.09 -62.48
C LEU A 328 5.02 -4.61 -62.60
N VAL A 329 3.97 -5.26 -62.09
CA VAL A 329 3.74 -6.69 -62.32
C VAL A 329 2.46 -6.90 -63.13
N SER A 330 2.56 -7.68 -64.20
CA SER A 330 1.41 -8.09 -65.03
C SER A 330 1.35 -9.61 -65.11
N ALA A 331 0.35 -10.19 -64.44
CA ALA A 331 0.19 -11.65 -64.36
C ALA A 331 -1.29 -12.01 -64.13
N ASN A 332 -1.68 -13.24 -64.52
CA ASN A 332 -3.03 -13.79 -64.30
C ASN A 332 -4.18 -12.90 -64.83
N GLY A 333 -3.92 -12.07 -65.85
CA GLY A 333 -4.92 -11.14 -66.42
C GLY A 333 -5.17 -9.88 -65.59
N GLY A 334 -4.41 -9.65 -64.52
CA GLY A 334 -4.43 -8.40 -63.75
C GLY A 334 -3.08 -7.68 -63.74
N LYS A 335 -3.06 -6.50 -63.14
CA LYS A 335 -1.89 -5.64 -63.00
C LYS A 335 -1.70 -5.21 -61.56
N CYS A 336 -0.46 -5.04 -61.16
CA CYS A 336 -0.09 -4.64 -59.81
C CYS A 336 1.05 -3.63 -59.83
N TRP A 337 0.92 -2.60 -59.00
CA TRP A 337 2.01 -1.72 -58.60
C TRP A 337 2.58 -2.23 -57.28
N LYS A 338 3.86 -2.64 -57.29
CA LYS A 338 4.62 -2.97 -56.10
C LYS A 338 5.48 -1.78 -55.70
N PHE A 339 5.36 -1.35 -54.45
CA PHE A 339 6.14 -0.27 -53.88
C PHE A 339 7.33 -0.84 -53.10
N SER A 340 8.44 -0.09 -53.05
CA SER A 340 9.66 -0.51 -52.33
C SER A 340 9.45 -0.70 -50.83
N ASN A 341 8.45 -0.03 -50.23
CA ASN A 341 8.08 -0.18 -48.82
C ASN A 341 7.27 -1.45 -48.51
N GLY A 342 7.12 -2.37 -49.48
CA GLY A 342 6.39 -3.62 -49.31
C GLY A 342 4.89 -3.53 -49.60
N LEU A 343 4.32 -2.33 -49.82
CA LEU A 343 2.92 -2.20 -50.22
C LEU A 343 2.73 -2.58 -51.68
N ALA A 344 1.53 -3.04 -52.01
CA ALA A 344 1.12 -3.33 -53.36
C ALA A 344 -0.37 -3.02 -53.57
N ILE A 345 -0.68 -2.55 -54.78
CA ILE A 345 -2.06 -2.33 -55.24
C ILE A 345 -2.24 -3.18 -56.50
N ALA A 346 -3.15 -4.14 -56.44
CA ALA A 346 -3.50 -5.01 -57.55
C ALA A 346 -4.92 -4.72 -58.03
N VAL A 347 -5.11 -4.74 -59.34
CA VAL A 347 -6.42 -4.57 -59.98
C VAL A 347 -6.62 -5.60 -61.09
N MET A 348 -7.88 -6.01 -61.29
CA MET A 348 -8.26 -6.93 -62.37
C MET A 348 -9.64 -6.56 -62.91
N TRP A 349 -9.80 -6.57 -64.24
CA TRP A 349 -11.09 -6.42 -64.89
C TRP A 349 -11.45 -7.73 -65.58
N LYS A 350 -12.61 -8.31 -65.25
CA LYS A 350 -13.04 -9.62 -65.75
C LYS A 350 -14.48 -9.56 -66.24
N ASN A 351 -14.69 -9.86 -67.51
CA ASN A 351 -16.04 -10.05 -68.06
C ASN A 351 -16.54 -11.44 -67.68
N VAL A 352 -17.72 -11.50 -67.05
CA VAL A 352 -18.35 -12.74 -66.62
C VAL A 352 -19.81 -12.75 -67.05
N SER A 353 -20.25 -13.88 -67.59
CA SER A 353 -21.67 -14.15 -67.87
C SER A 353 -22.29 -14.93 -66.72
N PHE A 354 -23.47 -14.50 -66.26
CA PHE A 354 -24.17 -15.11 -65.12
C PHE A 354 -25.70 -15.02 -65.30
N THR A 355 -26.44 -15.87 -64.58
CA THR A 355 -27.91 -15.89 -64.61
C THR A 355 -28.46 -15.95 -63.19
N THR A 356 -29.10 -14.87 -62.71
CA THR A 356 -29.72 -14.82 -61.38
C THR A 356 -31.04 -15.61 -61.38
N SER A 357 -30.94 -16.94 -61.26
CA SER A 357 -32.07 -17.87 -61.37
C SER A 357 -32.39 -18.60 -60.07
N ILE A 358 -31.51 -18.52 -59.07
CA ILE A 358 -31.64 -19.22 -57.79
C ILE A 358 -32.39 -18.32 -56.82
N ALA A 359 -33.49 -18.80 -56.23
CA ALA A 359 -34.27 -18.02 -55.26
C ALA A 359 -33.55 -17.94 -53.91
N TRP A 360 -33.52 -16.75 -53.30
CA TRP A 360 -33.01 -16.56 -51.94
C TRP A 360 -34.13 -16.81 -50.93
N THR A 361 -33.95 -17.85 -50.11
CA THR A 361 -34.89 -18.28 -49.06
C THR A 361 -35.45 -17.12 -48.26
N ASN A 362 -36.77 -17.11 -48.07
CA ASN A 362 -37.52 -16.07 -47.34
C ASN A 362 -37.40 -14.65 -47.93
N SER A 363 -37.17 -14.52 -49.24
CA SER A 363 -37.18 -13.23 -49.95
C SER A 363 -37.74 -13.34 -51.36
N SER A 364 -38.00 -12.21 -52.01
CA SER A 364 -38.33 -12.12 -53.44
C SER A 364 -37.11 -11.99 -54.36
N LEU A 365 -35.90 -12.17 -53.82
CA LEU A 365 -34.65 -11.94 -54.55
C LEU A 365 -34.12 -13.23 -55.20
N TYR A 366 -33.43 -13.06 -56.33
CA TYR A 366 -32.75 -14.13 -57.04
C TYR A 366 -31.26 -13.82 -57.14
N TYR A 367 -30.42 -14.85 -57.04
CA TYR A 367 -28.98 -14.68 -57.16
C TYR A 367 -28.35 -15.68 -58.15
N ALA A 368 -27.15 -15.35 -58.59
CA ALA A 368 -26.25 -16.26 -59.30
C ALA A 368 -25.06 -16.60 -58.40
N VAL A 369 -24.41 -17.72 -58.66
CA VAL A 369 -23.15 -18.07 -57.98
C VAL A 369 -22.02 -18.02 -59.00
N ILE A 370 -21.08 -17.11 -58.80
CA ILE A 370 -19.85 -17.03 -59.58
C ILE A 370 -18.71 -17.52 -58.70
N ASN A 371 -18.14 -18.68 -59.05
CA ASN A 371 -17.06 -19.29 -58.28
C ASN A 371 -15.70 -18.74 -58.75
N GLY A 372 -15.21 -17.72 -58.04
CA GLY A 372 -13.92 -17.08 -58.28
C GLY A 372 -13.86 -16.24 -59.56
N LEU A 373 -13.02 -15.20 -59.53
CA LEU A 373 -12.73 -14.34 -60.69
C LEU A 373 -11.33 -14.56 -61.27
N GLY A 374 -10.55 -15.48 -60.69
CA GLY A 374 -9.19 -15.85 -61.10
C GLY A 374 -8.14 -15.55 -60.03
N ASN A 375 -6.87 -15.83 -60.34
CA ASN A 375 -5.75 -15.60 -59.42
C ASN A 375 -5.32 -14.13 -59.41
N MET A 376 -4.79 -13.66 -58.28
CA MET A 376 -4.22 -12.31 -58.20
C MET A 376 -2.90 -12.21 -59.00
N PRO A 377 -2.49 -11.00 -59.44
CA PRO A 377 -1.21 -10.82 -60.14
C PRO A 377 0.01 -11.14 -59.26
N ILE A 378 -0.15 -11.08 -57.94
CA ILE A 378 0.87 -11.37 -56.93
C ILE A 378 0.21 -12.01 -55.71
N THR A 379 1.02 -12.60 -54.82
CA THR A 379 0.59 -13.09 -53.51
C THR A 379 0.67 -11.96 -52.48
N PHE A 380 -0.43 -11.74 -51.75
CA PHE A 380 -0.49 -10.79 -50.64
C PHE A 380 -0.31 -11.50 -49.29
N LYS A 381 0.32 -10.83 -48.33
CA LYS A 381 0.48 -11.31 -46.94
C LYS A 381 -0.44 -10.59 -45.96
N ASP A 382 -0.53 -9.26 -46.04
CA ASP A 382 -1.35 -8.43 -45.15
C ASP A 382 -2.31 -7.56 -45.98
N ILE A 383 -3.47 -8.13 -46.31
CA ILE A 383 -4.49 -7.45 -47.11
C ILE A 383 -5.21 -6.42 -46.25
N GLN A 384 -5.10 -5.15 -46.62
CA GLN A 384 -5.73 -4.02 -45.94
C GLN A 384 -7.10 -3.70 -46.53
N TYR A 385 -7.26 -3.87 -47.83
CA TYR A 385 -8.49 -3.55 -48.53
C TYR A 385 -8.70 -4.47 -49.73
N ARG A 386 -9.92 -4.99 -49.88
CA ARG A 386 -10.38 -5.63 -51.11
C ARG A 386 -11.78 -5.17 -51.45
N ASN A 387 -12.02 -5.00 -52.73
CA ASN A 387 -13.35 -4.70 -53.22
C ASN A 387 -13.56 -5.26 -54.63
N ILE A 388 -14.80 -5.59 -54.92
CA ILE A 388 -15.28 -5.99 -56.23
C ILE A 388 -16.52 -5.16 -56.55
N THR A 389 -16.50 -4.53 -57.71
CA THR A 389 -17.67 -3.84 -58.26
C THR A 389 -18.07 -4.49 -59.57
N LEU A 390 -19.35 -4.38 -59.93
CA LEU A 390 -19.90 -4.88 -61.19
C LEU A 390 -20.37 -3.70 -62.01
N ASP A 391 -19.77 -3.55 -63.19
CA ASP A 391 -20.35 -2.70 -64.22
C ASP A 391 -21.25 -3.56 -65.09
N SER A 392 -22.53 -3.23 -65.08
CA SER A 392 -23.50 -3.85 -65.96
C SER A 392 -24.62 -2.87 -66.25
N THR A 393 -25.41 -3.16 -67.28
CA THR A 393 -26.57 -2.35 -67.64
C THR A 393 -27.79 -2.61 -66.73
N GLY A 394 -27.71 -3.58 -65.81
CA GLY A 394 -28.79 -3.92 -64.89
C GLY A 394 -28.53 -3.47 -63.45
N ALA A 395 -29.60 -3.32 -62.67
CA ALA A 395 -29.51 -3.06 -61.24
C ALA A 395 -29.28 -4.37 -60.49
N TYR A 396 -28.04 -4.63 -60.08
CA TYR A 396 -27.67 -5.77 -59.24
C TYR A 396 -27.09 -5.29 -57.92
N TRP A 397 -27.46 -5.99 -56.85
CA TRP A 397 -26.70 -5.96 -55.62
C TRP A 397 -25.61 -7.03 -55.69
N LEU A 398 -24.50 -6.81 -55.00
CA LEU A 398 -23.40 -7.76 -54.95
C LEU A 398 -23.16 -8.16 -53.50
N CYS A 399 -23.15 -9.46 -53.26
CA CYS A 399 -22.53 -10.03 -52.07
C CYS A 399 -21.27 -10.79 -52.51
N TRP A 400 -20.20 -10.67 -51.75
CA TRP A 400 -18.95 -11.37 -52.04
C TRP A 400 -18.46 -12.07 -50.79
N ASN A 401 -18.25 -13.38 -50.92
CA ASN A 401 -17.46 -14.15 -49.98
C ASN A 401 -16.04 -14.23 -50.53
N ASP A 402 -15.08 -13.67 -49.82
CA ASP A 402 -13.76 -13.26 -50.32
C ASP A 402 -12.70 -14.37 -50.35
N GLY A 403 -13.04 -15.56 -49.85
CA GLY A 403 -12.22 -16.76 -49.97
C GLY A 403 -10.76 -16.58 -49.52
N GLY A 404 -9.85 -17.32 -50.16
CA GLY A 404 -8.41 -17.30 -49.84
C GLY A 404 -7.68 -16.03 -50.29
N MET A 405 -6.52 -15.74 -49.68
CA MET A 405 -5.73 -14.52 -49.91
C MET A 405 -4.94 -14.49 -51.24
N ASN A 406 -4.85 -15.62 -51.95
CA ASN A 406 -3.98 -15.76 -53.13
C ASN A 406 -4.71 -15.58 -54.46
N ALA A 407 -6.01 -15.35 -54.42
CA ALA A 407 -6.84 -15.25 -55.59
C ALA A 407 -7.97 -14.26 -55.34
N TRP A 408 -8.59 -13.78 -56.41
CA TRP A 408 -9.95 -13.23 -56.36
C TRP A 408 -10.94 -14.39 -56.22
N ALA A 409 -10.63 -15.29 -55.27
CA ALA A 409 -11.35 -16.51 -55.01
C ALA A 409 -12.48 -16.25 -54.01
N GLY A 410 -13.29 -17.28 -53.84
CA GLY A 410 -14.56 -17.18 -53.15
C GLY A 410 -15.72 -16.89 -54.12
N SER A 411 -16.93 -16.89 -53.58
CA SER A 411 -18.14 -16.85 -54.38
C SER A 411 -18.69 -15.43 -54.43
N VAL A 412 -18.87 -14.92 -55.64
CA VAL A 412 -19.56 -13.64 -55.89
C VAL A 412 -21.01 -13.96 -56.23
N TYR A 413 -21.92 -13.24 -55.59
CA TYR A 413 -23.35 -13.41 -55.73
C TYR A 413 -23.96 -12.12 -56.25
N PRO A 414 -24.11 -11.97 -57.58
CA PRO A 414 -24.98 -10.96 -58.14
C PRO A 414 -26.43 -11.29 -57.77
N ILE A 415 -27.15 -10.30 -57.26
CA ILE A 415 -28.52 -10.44 -56.74
C ILE A 415 -29.43 -9.47 -57.47
N SER A 416 -30.56 -9.97 -57.95
CA SER A 416 -31.56 -9.21 -58.69
C SER A 416 -32.95 -9.43 -58.09
N PRO A 417 -33.83 -8.42 -58.08
CA PRO A 417 -35.24 -8.61 -57.73
C PRO A 417 -36.01 -9.44 -58.77
N ASN A 418 -35.45 -9.61 -59.98
CA ASN A 418 -36.10 -10.32 -61.07
C ASN A 418 -35.36 -11.64 -61.37
N LYS A 419 -36.11 -12.73 -61.52
CA LYS A 419 -35.57 -14.01 -61.98
C LYS A 419 -35.11 -13.87 -63.43
N GLN A 420 -33.85 -14.17 -63.70
CA GLN A 420 -33.32 -14.20 -65.05
C GLN A 420 -33.57 -15.55 -65.71
N THR A 421 -34.02 -15.53 -66.96
CA THR A 421 -34.17 -16.69 -67.84
C THR A 421 -33.07 -16.78 -68.90
N THR A 422 -32.31 -15.71 -69.10
CA THR A 422 -31.15 -15.62 -69.99
C THR A 422 -29.93 -15.05 -69.27
N ALA A 423 -28.73 -15.44 -69.68
CA ALA A 423 -27.50 -14.93 -69.10
C ALA A 423 -27.31 -13.43 -69.37
N ALA A 424 -27.01 -12.67 -68.32
CA ALA A 424 -26.47 -11.33 -68.41
C ALA A 424 -24.94 -11.39 -68.45
N SER A 425 -24.31 -10.38 -69.07
CA SER A 425 -22.86 -10.19 -68.99
C SER A 425 -22.55 -8.91 -68.26
N GLY A 426 -21.54 -8.93 -67.39
CA GLY A 426 -21.06 -7.75 -66.72
C GLY A 426 -19.55 -7.80 -66.47
N THR A 427 -18.95 -6.63 -66.30
CA THR A 427 -17.53 -6.47 -66.06
C THR A 427 -17.29 -6.31 -64.57
N PHE A 428 -16.68 -7.31 -63.95
CA PHE A 428 -16.25 -7.24 -62.56
C PHE A 428 -14.90 -6.51 -62.49
N ARG A 429 -14.87 -5.41 -61.73
CA ARG A 429 -13.64 -4.67 -61.42
C ARG A 429 -13.23 -4.99 -60.00
N CYS A 430 -12.02 -5.51 -59.86
CA CYS A 430 -11.50 -5.96 -58.59
C CYS A 430 -10.31 -5.08 -58.21
N ILE A 431 -10.21 -4.72 -56.93
CA ILE A 431 -9.06 -4.02 -56.34
C ILE A 431 -8.65 -4.66 -55.01
N CYS A 432 -7.35 -4.76 -54.79
CA CYS A 432 -6.73 -5.35 -53.61
C CYS A 432 -5.52 -4.49 -53.24
N ILE A 433 -5.45 -4.12 -51.97
CA ILE A 433 -4.37 -3.32 -51.39
C ILE A 433 -3.87 -4.08 -50.19
N GLY A 434 -2.56 -4.24 -50.09
CA GLY A 434 -1.91 -4.93 -48.98
C GLY A 434 -0.41 -4.98 -49.16
N THR A 435 0.25 -5.86 -48.42
CA THR A 435 1.69 -6.11 -48.57
C THR A 435 1.96 -7.25 -49.54
N TRP A 436 2.93 -7.07 -50.44
CA TRP A 436 3.38 -8.15 -51.32
C TRP A 436 4.31 -9.11 -50.58
N LYS A 437 4.17 -10.40 -50.86
CA LYS A 437 4.99 -11.46 -50.26
C LYS A 437 6.30 -11.67 -51.00
#